data_AF-A0A068QP52-F1
#
_entry.id   AF-A0A068QP52-F1
#
_cell.length_a   1.000
_cell.length_b   1.000
_cell.length_c   1.000
_cell.angle_alpha   90.00
_cell.angle_beta   90.00
_cell.angle_gamma   90.00
#
_symmetry.space_group_name_H-M   'P 1'
#
loop_
_entity.id
_entity.type
_entity.pdbx_description
1 polymer ?
#
loop_
_entity_poly.entity_id
_entity_poly.type
_entity_poly.pdbx_seq_one_letter_code
_entity_poly.pdbx_strand_id
1 'polypeptide(L)'
;MNHLSQATNSLLMQLVMDLKNGYIRRCEALGLAPSEMQMLQNLTLEDLHYLGNSPVSVLTVHIHHSNLARILHQARLEQQRTQRIDRALGLGGSIEMMRYFFGLSSLEIAARRRIAGIEVRAGRGLVLTEAENRDLWQRWQAAEVTDADSAAGLDIMMEVAEQNDVSLTSVWNAVKEWQQSASPGIEPATTK
;
A
#
# COMPACT_ATOMS: atom_id res chain seq x y z
N MET A 1 -23.39 9.11 28.49
CA MET A 1 -23.08 7.72 28.92
C MET A 1 -23.98 6.65 28.26
N ASN A 2 -25.02 7.00 27.48
CA ASN A 2 -25.97 6.02 26.90
C ASN A 2 -25.55 5.35 25.57
N HIS A 3 -24.54 5.87 24.86
CA HIS A 3 -24.16 5.30 23.56
C HIS A 3 -23.43 3.95 23.68
N LEU A 4 -22.65 3.76 24.74
CA LEU A 4 -21.92 2.51 24.95
C LEU A 4 -22.86 1.39 25.40
N SER A 5 -23.86 1.69 26.24
CA SER A 5 -24.90 0.72 26.62
C SER A 5 -25.78 0.35 25.43
N GLN A 6 -26.18 1.31 24.60
CA GLN A 6 -26.90 1.02 23.35
C GLN A 6 -26.09 0.13 22.39
N ALA A 7 -24.80 0.44 22.17
CA ALA A 7 -23.93 -0.39 21.35
C ALA A 7 -23.73 -1.80 21.95
N THR A 8 -23.66 -1.89 23.28
CA THR A 8 -23.57 -3.17 24.00
C THR A 8 -24.82 -4.01 23.78
N ASN A 9 -26.00 -3.40 23.84
CA ASN A 9 -27.28 -4.10 23.66
C ASN A 9 -27.46 -4.58 22.21
N SER A 10 -27.06 -3.77 21.23
CA SER A 10 -27.02 -4.20 19.83
C SER A 10 -26.07 -5.39 19.62
N LEU A 11 -24.87 -5.37 20.24
CA LEU A 11 -23.94 -6.49 20.14
C LEU A 11 -24.46 -7.76 20.82
N LEU A 12 -25.05 -7.65 22.02
CA LEU A 12 -25.67 -8.77 22.72
C LEU A 12 -26.78 -9.42 21.89
N MET A 13 -27.66 -8.61 21.29
CA MET A 13 -28.72 -9.12 20.40
C MET A 13 -28.13 -9.81 19.17
N GLN A 14 -27.08 -9.23 18.57
CA GLN A 14 -26.35 -9.84 17.46
C GLN A 14 -25.76 -11.20 17.87
N LEU A 15 -25.15 -11.30 19.04
CA LEU A 15 -24.57 -12.54 19.57
C LEU A 15 -25.64 -13.62 19.82
N VAL A 16 -26.78 -13.25 20.39
CA VAL A 16 -27.92 -14.16 20.58
C VAL A 16 -28.43 -14.68 19.23
N MET A 17 -28.56 -13.81 18.23
CA MET A 17 -28.96 -14.22 16.89
C MET A 17 -27.91 -15.10 16.22
N ASP A 18 -26.62 -14.77 16.37
CA ASP A 18 -25.52 -15.57 15.84
C ASP A 18 -25.52 -16.98 16.44
N LEU A 19 -25.78 -17.11 17.75
CA LEU A 19 -25.95 -18.40 18.42
C LEU A 19 -27.17 -19.18 17.91
N LYS A 20 -28.33 -18.51 17.75
CA LYS A 20 -29.54 -19.13 17.19
C LYS A 20 -29.36 -19.61 15.74
N ASN A 21 -28.53 -18.92 14.97
CA ASN A 21 -28.18 -19.28 13.60
C ASN A 21 -27.04 -20.31 13.50
N GLY A 22 -26.46 -20.75 14.62
CA GLY A 22 -25.40 -21.76 14.66
C GLY A 22 -23.98 -21.22 14.42
N TYR A 23 -23.75 -19.90 14.46
CA TYR A 23 -22.44 -19.26 14.29
C TYR A 23 -21.58 -19.31 15.57
N ILE A 24 -21.39 -20.51 16.14
CA ILE A 24 -20.71 -20.73 17.42
C ILE A 24 -19.24 -20.26 17.37
N ARG A 25 -18.51 -20.59 16.29
CA ARG A 25 -17.10 -20.20 16.12
C ARG A 25 -16.87 -18.68 16.16
N ARG A 26 -17.85 -17.90 15.71
CA ARG A 26 -17.79 -16.43 15.74
C ARG A 26 -17.95 -15.90 17.16
N CYS A 27 -18.82 -16.53 17.94
CA CYS A 27 -19.04 -16.19 19.35
C CYS A 27 -17.78 -16.52 20.19
N GLU A 28 -17.15 -17.67 19.94
CA GLU A 28 -15.86 -18.04 20.54
C GLU A 28 -14.75 -17.06 20.18
N ALA A 29 -14.66 -16.64 18.93
CA ALA A 29 -13.68 -15.66 18.47
C ALA A 29 -13.85 -14.27 19.13
N LEU A 30 -15.07 -13.95 19.59
CA LEU A 30 -15.36 -12.74 20.37
C LEU A 30 -15.07 -12.89 21.87
N GLY A 31 -14.66 -14.09 22.31
CA GLY A 31 -14.23 -14.37 23.67
C GLY A 31 -15.32 -14.92 24.59
N LEU A 32 -16.49 -15.31 24.07
CA LEU A 32 -17.55 -15.94 24.87
C LEU A 32 -17.13 -17.33 25.33
N ALA A 33 -17.26 -17.59 26.63
CA ALA A 33 -17.08 -18.93 27.18
C ALA A 33 -18.28 -19.83 26.83
N PRO A 34 -18.10 -21.16 26.74
CA PRO A 34 -19.21 -22.09 26.46
C PRO A 34 -20.40 -21.97 27.41
N SER A 35 -20.15 -21.71 28.70
CA SER A 35 -21.19 -21.49 29.69
C SER A 35 -22.01 -20.22 29.41
N GLU A 36 -21.36 -19.15 28.98
CA GLU A 36 -22.01 -17.88 28.62
C GLU A 36 -22.84 -18.04 27.35
N MET A 37 -22.34 -18.80 26.37
CA MET A 37 -23.10 -19.12 25.15
C MET A 37 -24.39 -19.92 25.46
N GLN A 38 -24.34 -20.86 26.41
CA GLN A 38 -25.53 -21.57 26.87
C GLN A 38 -26.54 -20.65 27.56
N MET A 39 -26.06 -19.72 28.41
CA MET A 39 -26.94 -18.73 29.05
C MET A 39 -27.61 -17.83 28.01
N LEU A 40 -26.86 -17.34 27.02
CA LEU A 40 -27.38 -16.49 25.95
C LEU A 40 -28.40 -17.21 25.05
N GLN A 41 -28.24 -18.52 24.80
CA GLN A 41 -29.20 -19.31 24.02
C GLN A 41 -30.55 -19.48 24.72
N ASN A 42 -30.53 -19.53 26.05
CA ASN A 42 -31.72 -19.76 26.89
C ASN A 42 -32.41 -18.46 27.33
N LEU A 43 -31.97 -17.30 26.85
CA LEU A 43 -32.56 -16.01 27.20
C LEU A 43 -34.03 -15.92 26.76
N THR A 44 -34.87 -15.46 27.68
CA THR A 44 -36.28 -15.14 27.41
C THR A 44 -36.43 -13.71 26.88
N LEU A 45 -37.63 -13.39 26.38
CA LEU A 45 -37.94 -12.01 25.96
C LEU A 45 -37.85 -11.01 27.13
N GLU A 46 -38.21 -11.45 28.34
CA GLU A 46 -38.13 -10.63 29.54
C GLU A 46 -36.67 -10.35 29.93
N ASP A 47 -35.79 -11.35 29.84
CA ASP A 47 -34.35 -11.16 30.08
C ASP A 47 -33.73 -10.19 29.07
N LEU A 48 -34.11 -10.30 27.79
CA LEU A 48 -33.67 -9.36 26.77
C LEU A 48 -34.18 -7.93 27.03
N HIS A 49 -35.41 -7.78 27.51
CA HIS A 49 -35.95 -6.48 27.89
C HIS A 49 -35.22 -5.88 29.09
N TYR A 50 -34.87 -6.71 30.09
CA TYR A 50 -34.10 -6.31 31.24
C TYR A 50 -32.67 -5.87 30.85
N LEU A 51 -31.98 -6.67 30.04
CA LEU A 51 -30.65 -6.35 29.52
C LEU A 51 -30.67 -5.08 28.66
N GLY A 52 -31.67 -4.94 27.79
CA GLY A 52 -31.85 -3.79 26.91
C GLY A 52 -32.03 -2.45 27.64
N ASN A 53 -32.54 -2.47 28.87
CA ASN A 53 -32.75 -1.30 29.70
C ASN A 53 -31.69 -1.13 30.80
N SER A 54 -30.72 -2.04 30.89
CA SER A 54 -29.66 -1.96 31.88
C SER A 54 -28.71 -0.79 31.58
N PRO A 55 -28.38 0.05 32.58
CA PRO A 55 -27.37 1.10 32.43
C PRO A 55 -25.93 0.56 32.49
N VAL A 56 -25.74 -0.71 32.83
CA VAL A 56 -24.43 -1.34 33.00
C VAL A 56 -23.95 -1.89 31.66
N SER A 57 -22.78 -1.43 31.20
CA SER A 57 -22.13 -2.00 30.02
C SER A 57 -21.34 -3.26 30.40
N VAL A 58 -21.59 -4.34 29.67
CA VAL A 58 -20.86 -5.62 29.78
C VAL A 58 -19.58 -5.60 28.93
N LEU A 59 -19.40 -4.58 28.09
CA LEU A 59 -18.27 -4.46 27.17
C LEU A 59 -17.33 -3.36 27.62
N THR A 60 -16.04 -3.67 27.60
CA THR A 60 -15.00 -2.64 27.73
C THR A 60 -14.26 -2.49 26.41
N VAL A 61 -14.45 -1.35 25.75
CA VAL A 61 -13.79 -1.05 24.48
C VAL A 61 -12.52 -0.24 24.75
N HIS A 62 -11.38 -0.78 24.36
CA HIS A 62 -10.10 -0.09 24.43
C HIS A 62 -9.50 0.04 23.03
N ILE A 63 -9.05 1.25 22.69
CA ILE A 63 -8.31 1.47 21.45
C ILE A 63 -6.83 1.20 21.73
N HIS A 64 -6.27 0.20 21.05
CA HIS A 64 -4.83 -0.07 21.14
C HIS A 64 -4.06 0.95 20.28
N HIS A 65 -3.77 2.11 20.86
CA HIS A 65 -3.22 3.27 20.14
C HIS A 65 -1.97 2.99 19.30
N SER A 66 -1.05 2.16 19.78
CA SER A 66 0.16 1.80 19.02
C SER A 66 -0.13 0.92 17.80
N ASN A 67 -1.12 0.03 17.88
CA ASN A 67 -1.53 -0.80 16.73
C ASN A 67 -2.27 0.05 15.71
N LEU A 68 -3.15 0.94 16.18
CA LEU A 68 -3.84 1.89 15.32
C LEU A 68 -2.84 2.79 14.57
N ALA A 69 -1.89 3.38 15.28
CA ALA A 69 -0.86 4.22 14.68
C ALA A 69 -0.04 3.46 13.63
N ARG A 70 0.33 2.20 13.93
CA ARG A 70 1.07 1.35 12.99
C ARG A 70 0.27 1.04 11.72
N ILE A 71 -1.02 0.69 11.84
CA ILE A 71 -1.87 0.42 10.69
C ILE A 71 -2.08 1.69 9.85
N LEU A 72 -2.30 2.84 10.50
CA LEU A 72 -2.42 4.13 9.80
C LEU A 72 -1.15 4.50 9.05
N HIS A 73 0.02 4.27 9.66
CA HIS A 73 1.31 4.50 9.02
C HIS A 73 1.48 3.58 7.79
N GLN A 74 1.20 2.28 7.94
CA GLN A 74 1.28 1.33 6.83
C GLN A 74 0.33 1.72 5.69
N ALA A 75 -0.91 2.12 6.01
CA ALA A 75 -1.88 2.56 5.03
C ALA A 75 -1.38 3.76 4.22
N ARG A 76 -0.71 4.72 4.87
CA ARG A 76 -0.08 5.87 4.19
C ARG A 76 1.08 5.44 3.28
N LEU A 77 1.93 4.51 3.72
CA LEU A 77 3.02 3.98 2.90
C LEU A 77 2.48 3.26 1.65
N GLU A 78 1.45 2.42 1.79
CA GLU A 78 0.82 1.74 0.65
C GLU A 78 0.14 2.72 -0.31
N GLN A 79 -0.48 3.78 0.24
CA GLN A 79 -1.06 4.85 -0.58
C GLN A 79 0.03 5.56 -1.41
N GLN A 80 1.16 5.93 -0.79
CA GLN A 80 2.29 6.55 -1.48
C GLN A 80 2.87 5.63 -2.55
N ARG A 81 3.07 4.34 -2.23
CA ARG A 81 3.53 3.34 -3.19
C ARG A 81 2.58 3.24 -4.39
N THR A 82 1.27 3.20 -4.14
CA THR A 82 0.26 3.14 -5.20
C THR A 82 0.30 4.38 -6.08
N GLN A 83 0.41 5.57 -5.50
CA GLN A 83 0.55 6.83 -6.25
C GLN A 83 1.81 6.83 -7.13
N ARG A 84 2.94 6.33 -6.63
CA ARG A 84 4.17 6.21 -7.42
C ARG A 84 4.00 5.24 -8.60
N ILE A 85 3.32 4.11 -8.40
CA ILE A 85 3.00 3.16 -9.48
C ILE A 85 2.19 3.86 -10.57
N ASP A 86 1.12 4.56 -10.19
CA ASP A 86 0.22 5.17 -11.15
C ASP A 86 0.90 6.34 -11.89
N ARG A 87 1.72 7.14 -11.18
CA ARG A 87 2.57 8.19 -11.76
C ARG A 87 3.59 7.59 -12.75
N ALA A 88 4.31 6.54 -12.36
CA ALA A 88 5.29 5.89 -13.23
C ALA A 88 4.65 5.29 -14.49
N LEU A 89 3.44 4.74 -14.38
CA LEU A 89 2.68 4.27 -15.54
C LEU A 89 2.27 5.42 -16.47
N GLY A 90 1.77 6.53 -15.91
CA GLY A 90 1.40 7.73 -16.66
C GLY A 90 2.56 8.32 -17.44
N LEU A 91 3.77 8.28 -16.88
CA LEU A 91 5.01 8.78 -17.51
C LEU A 91 5.64 7.79 -18.49
N GLY A 92 4.95 6.70 -18.84
CA GLY A 92 5.46 5.73 -19.81
C GLY A 92 6.56 4.81 -19.28
N GLY A 93 6.52 4.48 -17.98
CA GLY A 93 7.40 3.46 -17.39
C GLY A 93 7.23 2.10 -18.06
N SER A 94 8.34 1.47 -18.46
CA SER A 94 8.37 0.19 -19.17
C SER A 94 7.97 -0.98 -18.27
N ILE A 95 7.60 -2.12 -18.87
CA ILE A 95 7.28 -3.33 -18.07
C ILE A 95 8.49 -3.76 -17.24
N GLU A 96 9.71 -3.65 -17.78
CA GLU A 96 10.94 -3.97 -17.07
C GLU A 96 11.14 -3.06 -15.85
N MET A 97 10.97 -1.75 -16.02
CA MET A 97 11.09 -0.77 -14.95
C MET A 97 10.04 -1.01 -13.85
N MET A 98 8.79 -1.21 -14.25
CA MET A 98 7.70 -1.45 -13.30
C MET A 98 7.90 -2.75 -12.52
N ARG A 99 8.48 -3.77 -13.15
CA ARG A 99 8.86 -5.02 -12.47
C ARG A 99 10.03 -4.81 -11.51
N TYR A 100 11.02 -4.02 -11.91
CA TYR A 100 12.22 -3.74 -11.13
C TYR A 100 11.90 -2.95 -9.84
N PHE A 101 11.20 -1.81 -9.95
CA PHE A 101 10.91 -0.94 -8.80
C PHE A 101 9.74 -1.42 -7.94
N PHE A 102 8.73 -2.06 -8.54
CA PHE A 102 7.46 -2.32 -7.84
C PHE A 102 7.11 -3.81 -7.72
N GLY A 103 7.89 -4.70 -8.35
CA GLY A 103 7.64 -6.14 -8.35
C GLY A 103 6.39 -6.57 -9.13
N LEU A 104 5.84 -5.68 -9.97
CA LEU A 104 4.60 -5.95 -10.70
C LEU A 104 4.82 -6.90 -11.87
N SER A 105 3.85 -7.79 -12.09
CA SER A 105 3.79 -8.65 -13.26
C SER A 105 3.30 -7.89 -14.50
N SER A 106 3.64 -8.40 -15.69
CA SER A 106 3.17 -7.84 -16.96
C SER A 106 1.63 -7.79 -17.05
N LEU A 107 0.95 -8.76 -16.43
CA LEU A 107 -0.52 -8.81 -16.40
C LEU A 107 -1.10 -7.66 -15.56
N GLU A 108 -0.55 -7.42 -14.37
CA GLU A 108 -0.98 -6.32 -13.49
C GLU A 108 -0.71 -4.96 -14.13
N ILE A 109 0.44 -4.80 -14.78
CA ILE A 109 0.80 -3.57 -15.51
C ILE A 109 -0.18 -3.33 -16.66
N ALA A 110 -0.47 -4.35 -17.48
CA ALA A 110 -1.43 -4.24 -18.58
C ALA A 110 -2.85 -3.92 -18.09
N ALA A 111 -3.29 -4.54 -16.99
CA ALA A 111 -4.58 -4.26 -16.39
C ALA A 111 -4.67 -2.81 -15.88
N ARG A 112 -3.65 -2.33 -15.17
CA ARG A 112 -3.59 -0.95 -14.66
C ARG A 112 -3.58 0.08 -15.79
N ARG A 113 -2.78 -0.14 -16.84
CA ARG A 113 -2.76 0.75 -18.02
C ARG A 113 -4.13 0.85 -18.70
N ARG A 114 -4.83 -0.28 -18.83
CA ARG A 114 -6.19 -0.32 -19.39
C ARG A 114 -7.17 0.49 -18.54
N ILE A 115 -7.13 0.34 -17.22
CA ILE A 115 -7.98 1.09 -16.28
C ILE A 115 -7.68 2.59 -16.35
N ALA A 116 -6.39 2.95 -16.44
CA ALA A 116 -5.94 4.34 -16.51
C ALA A 116 -6.17 5.00 -17.88
N GLY A 117 -6.66 4.27 -18.89
CA GLY A 117 -6.85 4.80 -20.25
C GLY A 117 -5.53 5.15 -20.96
N ILE A 118 -4.40 4.59 -20.51
CA ILE A 118 -3.09 4.87 -21.09
C ILE A 118 -2.94 4.01 -22.35
N GLU A 119 -3.02 4.65 -23.52
CA GLU A 119 -2.64 4.00 -24.77
C GLU A 119 -1.12 3.83 -24.80
N VAL A 120 -0.66 2.57 -24.90
CA VAL A 120 0.76 2.27 -25.00
C VAL A 120 1.25 2.82 -26.34
N ARG A 121 1.93 3.97 -26.31
CA ARG A 121 2.56 4.55 -27.50
C ARG A 121 3.67 3.59 -27.93
N ALA A 122 3.37 2.77 -28.94
CA ALA A 122 4.33 1.84 -29.52
C ALA A 122 5.41 2.63 -30.26
N GLY A 123 6.55 2.82 -29.63
CA GLY A 123 7.70 3.50 -30.23
C GLY A 123 8.94 3.27 -29.36
N ARG A 124 10.12 3.23 -30.00
CA ARG A 124 11.40 3.30 -29.28
C ARG A 124 11.36 4.60 -28.48
N GLY A 125 11.47 4.51 -27.15
CA GLY A 125 11.50 5.68 -26.28
C GLY A 125 12.50 6.68 -26.82
N LEU A 126 12.08 7.94 -26.95
CA LEU A 126 12.97 9.01 -27.37
C LEU A 126 14.15 9.03 -26.40
N VAL A 127 15.37 8.84 -26.92
CA VAL A 127 16.58 8.98 -26.13
C VAL A 127 16.69 10.44 -25.71
N LEU A 128 17.03 10.67 -24.45
CA LEU A 128 17.20 12.02 -23.91
C LEU A 128 18.19 12.81 -24.77
N THR A 129 17.87 14.07 -25.04
CA THR A 129 18.84 14.97 -25.66
C THR A 129 19.98 15.26 -24.69
N GLU A 130 21.14 15.68 -25.19
CA GLU A 130 22.30 16.03 -24.34
C GLU A 130 21.95 17.12 -23.30
N ALA A 131 21.06 18.06 -23.67
CA ALA A 131 20.58 19.10 -22.77
C ALA A 131 19.71 18.54 -21.63
N GLU A 132 18.78 17.63 -21.96
CA GLU A 132 17.92 16.94 -20.97
C GLU A 132 18.75 16.04 -20.06
N ASN A 133 19.74 15.34 -20.60
CA ASN A 133 20.63 14.48 -19.83
C ASN A 133 21.46 15.28 -18.81
N ARG A 134 21.92 16.47 -19.21
CA ARG A 134 22.64 17.38 -18.32
C ARG A 134 21.73 17.96 -17.23
N ASP A 135 20.48 18.31 -17.54
CA ASP A 135 19.50 18.77 -16.55
C ASP A 135 19.21 17.67 -15.51
N LEU A 136 18.99 16.44 -15.98
CA LEU A 136 18.83 15.26 -15.13
C LEU A 136 20.03 15.08 -14.20
N TRP A 137 21.25 15.15 -14.74
CA TRP A 137 22.49 14.97 -13.96
C TRP A 137 22.66 16.04 -12.88
N GLN A 138 22.40 17.31 -13.21
CA GLN A 138 22.50 18.41 -12.25
C GLN A 138 21.54 18.25 -11.08
N ARG A 139 20.29 17.87 -11.35
CA ARG A 139 19.28 17.62 -10.32
C ARG A 139 19.58 16.39 -9.49
N TRP A 140 20.05 15.34 -10.14
CA TRP A 140 20.48 14.12 -9.48
C TRP A 140 21.58 14.38 -8.45
N GLN A 141 22.59 15.17 -8.83
CA GLN A 141 23.67 15.59 -7.93
C GLN A 141 23.17 16.50 -6.80
N ALA A 142 22.29 17.45 -7.10
CA ALA A 142 21.74 18.37 -6.10
C ALA A 142 20.88 17.69 -5.03
N ALA A 143 20.26 16.55 -5.36
CA ALA A 143 19.40 15.81 -4.45
C ALA A 143 20.14 14.85 -3.50
N GLU A 144 21.46 14.73 -3.62
CA GLU A 144 22.32 13.86 -2.80
C GLU A 144 21.80 12.41 -2.66
N VAL A 145 21.18 11.89 -3.72
CA VAL A 145 20.62 10.53 -3.70
C VAL A 145 21.76 9.51 -3.69
N THR A 146 21.85 8.77 -2.60
CA THR A 146 22.87 7.73 -2.38
C THR A 146 22.59 6.44 -3.15
N ASP A 147 21.33 6.16 -3.46
CA ASP A 147 20.89 4.96 -4.16
C ASP A 147 19.85 5.30 -5.23
N ALA A 148 20.18 5.06 -6.50
CA ALA A 148 19.31 5.35 -7.62
C ALA A 148 18.06 4.46 -7.66
N ASP A 149 18.16 3.28 -7.06
CA ASP A 149 17.07 2.30 -7.02
C ASP A 149 16.13 2.55 -5.82
N SER A 150 16.45 3.57 -5.00
CA SER A 150 15.60 4.01 -3.90
C SER A 150 14.33 4.72 -4.38
N ALA A 151 13.33 4.80 -3.50
CA ALA A 151 12.12 5.57 -3.75
C ALA A 151 12.39 7.06 -4.02
N ALA A 152 13.42 7.63 -3.39
CA ALA A 152 13.82 9.01 -3.62
C ALA A 152 14.44 9.19 -5.01
N GLY A 153 15.29 8.25 -5.46
CA GLY A 153 15.84 8.25 -6.81
C GLY A 153 14.73 8.15 -7.86
N LEU A 154 13.75 7.28 -7.63
CA LEU A 154 12.58 7.16 -8.52
C LEU A 154 11.74 8.44 -8.56
N ASP A 155 11.52 9.11 -7.43
CA ASP A 155 10.77 10.36 -7.38
C ASP A 155 11.43 11.47 -8.22
N ILE A 156 12.76 11.56 -8.20
CA ILE A 156 13.52 12.50 -9.06
C ILE A 156 13.40 12.13 -10.53
N MET A 157 13.53 10.84 -10.88
CA MET A 157 13.36 10.39 -12.26
C MET A 157 11.98 10.77 -12.80
N MET A 158 10.93 10.61 -11.97
CA MET A 158 9.57 11.02 -12.32
C MET A 158 9.42 12.53 -12.47
N GLU A 159 10.03 13.33 -11.60
CA GLU A 159 10.01 14.79 -11.73
C GLU A 159 10.69 15.29 -13.01
N VAL A 160 11.83 14.71 -13.38
CA VAL A 160 12.54 15.11 -14.60
C VAL A 160 11.78 14.67 -15.85
N ALA A 161 11.17 13.47 -15.82
CA ALA A 161 10.31 12.99 -16.89
C ALA A 161 9.11 13.91 -17.13
N GLU A 162 8.46 14.37 -16.06
CA GLU A 162 7.34 15.32 -16.13
C GLU A 162 7.74 16.68 -16.69
N GLN A 163 8.88 17.21 -16.27
CA GLN A 163 9.29 18.56 -16.65
C GLN A 163 9.80 18.66 -18.08
N ASN A 164 10.44 17.59 -18.58
CA ASN A 164 10.99 17.55 -19.93
C ASN A 164 10.03 16.89 -20.95
N ASP A 165 8.84 16.45 -20.53
CA ASP A 165 7.87 15.71 -21.36
C ASP A 165 8.49 14.48 -22.06
N VAL A 166 9.37 13.78 -21.33
CA VAL A 166 10.10 12.60 -21.79
C VAL A 166 9.61 11.35 -21.08
N SER A 167 9.78 10.20 -21.72
CA SER A 167 9.34 8.95 -21.09
C SER A 167 10.23 8.61 -19.89
N LEU A 168 9.61 8.17 -18.80
CA LEU A 168 10.30 7.73 -17.59
C LEU A 168 11.31 6.60 -17.87
N THR A 169 11.01 5.76 -18.87
CA THR A 169 11.94 4.70 -19.33
C THR A 169 13.24 5.28 -19.89
N SER A 170 13.17 6.39 -20.64
CA SER A 170 14.36 7.05 -21.20
C SER A 170 15.25 7.61 -20.09
N VAL A 171 14.63 8.23 -19.09
CA VAL A 171 15.32 8.75 -17.89
C VAL A 171 15.98 7.62 -17.11
N TRP A 172 15.28 6.53 -16.87
CA TRP A 172 15.82 5.37 -16.16
C TRP A 172 17.03 4.74 -16.88
N ASN A 173 17.00 4.67 -18.21
CA ASN A 173 18.12 4.14 -18.98
C ASN A 173 19.37 5.03 -18.87
N ALA A 174 19.22 6.36 -18.91
CA ALA A 174 20.34 7.28 -18.71
C ALA A 174 20.96 7.16 -17.30
N VAL A 175 20.13 7.03 -16.26
CA VAL A 175 20.62 6.81 -14.89
C VAL A 175 21.37 5.48 -14.78
N LYS A 176 20.86 4.40 -15.39
CA LYS A 176 21.55 3.11 -15.45
C LYS A 176 22.91 3.19 -16.15
N GLU A 177 23.03 3.95 -17.24
CA GLU A 177 24.30 4.15 -17.94
C GLU A 177 25.35 4.86 -17.06
N TRP A 178 24.93 5.81 -16.23
CA TRP A 178 25.82 6.46 -15.25
C TRP A 178 26.31 5.50 -14.16
N GLN A 179 25.43 4.64 -13.64
CA GLN A 179 25.83 3.65 -12.65
C GLN A 179 26.81 2.62 -13.23
N GLN A 180 26.62 2.22 -14.49
CA GLN A 180 27.51 1.30 -15.19
C GLN A 180 28.89 1.92 -15.48
N SER A 181 28.92 3.20 -15.88
CA SER A 181 30.18 3.93 -16.11
C SER A 181 30.91 4.34 -14.83
N ALA A 182 30.19 4.42 -13.69
CA ALA A 182 30.77 4.68 -12.38
C ALA A 182 31.33 3.42 -11.68
N SER A 183 31.06 2.21 -12.18
CA SER A 183 31.73 0.98 -11.73
C SER A 183 33.05 0.80 -12.51
N PRO A 184 34.23 1.03 -11.90
CA PRO A 184 35.48 0.84 -12.61
C PRO A 184 35.70 -0.66 -12.85
N GLY A 185 36.04 -0.98 -14.08
CA GLY A 185 36.44 -2.32 -14.48
C GLY A 185 37.58 -2.84 -13.60
N ILE A 186 37.44 -4.10 -13.21
CA ILE A 186 38.55 -4.94 -12.74
C ILE A 186 39.58 -4.97 -13.87
N GLU A 187 40.73 -4.36 -13.65
CA GLU A 187 41.90 -4.47 -14.54
C GLU A 187 42.25 -5.96 -14.76
N PRO A 188 42.44 -6.41 -16.02
CA PRO A 188 43.08 -7.68 -16.26
C PRO A 188 44.57 -7.53 -15.94
N ALA A 189 45.04 -8.21 -14.89
CA ALA A 189 46.45 -8.32 -14.57
C ALA A 189 47.19 -9.01 -15.72
N THR A 190 47.89 -8.23 -16.55
CA THR A 190 48.90 -8.70 -17.48
C THR A 190 50.23 -8.83 -16.76
N THR A 191 50.64 -10.09 -16.59
CA THR A 191 51.99 -10.66 -16.70
C THR A 191 53.19 -9.78 -16.34
N LYS A 192 53.91 -10.20 -15.29
CA LYS A 192 55.37 -10.41 -15.36
C LYS A 192 55.74 -11.71 -14.67
#